data_AF-A0AAV9R4Q4-F1
#
_entry.id   AF-A0AAV9R4Q4-F1
#
_cell.length_a   1.000
_cell.length_b   1.000
_cell.length_c   1.000
_cell.angle_alpha   90.00
_cell.angle_beta   90.00
_cell.angle_gamma   90.00
#
_symmetry.space_group_name_H-M   'P 1'
#
loop_
_entity.id
_entity.type
_entity.pdbx_description
1 polymer ?
#
loop_
_entity_poly.entity_id
_entity_poly.type
_entity_poly.pdbx_seq_one_letter_code
_entity_poly.pdbx_strand_id
1 'polypeptide(L)'
;MPFCSVLEKRNGVVMGGELTCSVLEENKAKKESYSADWHSVTLKTQPQDSQTMNMTDDYRRETMFRQWQYRSLIQSCPSGVFRAGTVERGVREHQLLPKRNTLPLPIFTPAELGVRLGRGAPHTEQDLQPFPTPDGICPSKRSVDEITRDLPPVKPTLMEFAKAPKTLGRSMSQEVQRG
;
A
#
# COMPACT_ATOMS: atom_id res chain seq x y z
N MET A 1 -22.71 -2.09 -17.48
CA MET A 1 -22.10 -0.94 -18.18
C MET A 1 -21.57 0.03 -17.15
N PRO A 2 -20.42 0.70 -17.35
CA PRO A 2 -19.97 1.75 -16.43
C PRO A 2 -20.94 2.93 -16.47
N PHE A 3 -21.28 3.48 -15.31
CA PHE A 3 -22.01 4.74 -15.19
C PHE A 3 -21.23 5.72 -14.31
N CYS A 4 -21.41 7.01 -14.57
CA CYS A 4 -20.79 8.06 -13.76
C CYS A 4 -21.50 8.13 -12.41
N SER A 5 -20.79 7.83 -11.34
CA SER A 5 -21.32 7.88 -9.98
C SER A 5 -21.02 9.21 -9.30
N VAL A 6 -19.85 9.80 -9.59
CA VAL A 6 -19.45 11.11 -9.02
C VAL A 6 -18.79 11.97 -10.09
N LEU A 7 -19.16 13.24 -10.15
CA LEU A 7 -18.52 14.24 -11.00
C LEU A 7 -18.27 15.51 -10.19
N GLU A 8 -17.00 15.85 -9.98
CA GLU A 8 -16.59 17.05 -9.28
C GLU A 8 -16.30 18.16 -10.29
N LYS A 9 -17.00 19.30 -10.16
CA LYS A 9 -16.80 20.48 -11.00
C LYS A 9 -16.50 21.70 -10.13
N ARG A 10 -15.55 22.52 -10.57
CA ARG A 10 -15.26 23.83 -9.99
C ARG A 10 -15.14 24.86 -11.11
N ASN A 11 -15.86 25.97 -11.00
CA ASN A 11 -15.87 27.04 -12.00
C ASN A 11 -16.13 26.55 -13.44
N GLY A 12 -17.01 25.56 -13.60
CA GLY A 12 -17.33 24.96 -14.90
C GLY A 12 -16.31 23.94 -15.43
N VAL A 13 -15.18 23.74 -14.75
CA VAL A 13 -14.14 22.76 -15.11
C VAL A 13 -14.30 21.48 -14.30
N VAL A 14 -14.16 20.32 -14.94
CA VAL A 14 -14.17 19.01 -14.26
C VAL A 14 -12.86 18.83 -13.49
N MET A 15 -12.96 18.79 -12.15
CA MET A 15 -11.84 18.58 -11.24
C MET A 15 -11.58 17.10 -10.96
N GLY A 16 -12.62 16.29 -11.03
CA GLY A 16 -12.51 14.85 -10.80
C GLY A 16 -13.77 14.13 -11.22
N GLY A 17 -13.66 12.82 -11.39
CA GLY A 17 -14.80 11.98 -11.72
C GLY A 17 -14.54 10.54 -11.32
N GLU A 18 -15.61 9.84 -10.99
CA GLU A 18 -15.60 8.44 -10.64
C GLU A 18 -16.67 7.69 -11.42
N LEU A 19 -16.27 6.61 -12.07
CA LEU A 19 -17.17 5.71 -12.78
C LEU A 19 -17.23 4.38 -12.05
N THR A 20 -18.45 3.95 -11.74
CA THR A 20 -18.73 2.67 -11.09
C THR A 20 -19.21 1.66 -12.13
N CYS A 21 -18.80 0.41 -11.99
CA CYS A 21 -19.31 -0.71 -12.76
C CYS A 21 -20.12 -1.63 -11.84
N SER A 22 -21.19 -2.19 -12.39
CA SER A 22 -22.02 -3.20 -11.73
C SER A 22 -22.20 -4.41 -12.64
N VAL A 23 -22.26 -5.60 -12.03
CA VAL A 23 -22.59 -6.88 -12.66
C VAL A 23 -23.69 -7.55 -11.84
N LEU A 24 -24.67 -8.10 -12.54
CA LEU A 24 -25.75 -8.90 -11.97
C LEU A 24 -25.91 -10.15 -12.83
N GLU A 25 -25.75 -11.32 -12.21
CA GLU A 25 -25.86 -12.62 -12.84
C GLU A 25 -26.87 -13.47 -12.07
N GLU A 26 -27.71 -14.21 -12.79
CA GLU A 26 -28.72 -15.09 -12.22
C GLU A 26 -28.69 -16.45 -12.92
N ASN A 27 -28.54 -17.52 -12.15
CA ASN A 27 -28.63 -18.90 -12.61
C ASN A 27 -29.92 -19.54 -12.07
N LYS A 28 -30.99 -19.44 -12.86
CA LYS A 28 -32.30 -19.98 -12.51
C LYS A 28 -32.32 -21.50 -12.33
N ALA A 29 -31.46 -22.23 -13.05
CA ALA A 29 -31.39 -23.68 -12.96
C ALA A 29 -30.84 -24.14 -11.60
N LYS A 30 -29.86 -23.41 -11.04
CA LYS A 30 -29.27 -23.70 -9.72
C LYS A 30 -29.85 -22.85 -8.59
N LYS A 31 -30.73 -21.90 -8.89
CA LYS A 31 -31.24 -20.89 -7.94
C LYS A 31 -30.10 -20.09 -7.29
N GLU A 32 -29.07 -19.80 -8.07
CA GLU A 32 -27.92 -19.00 -7.63
C GLU A 32 -28.00 -17.59 -8.24
N SER A 33 -27.55 -16.59 -7.50
CA SER A 33 -27.39 -15.22 -8.01
C SER A 33 -26.06 -14.64 -7.55
N TYR A 34 -25.52 -13.74 -8.36
CA TYR A 34 -24.28 -13.03 -8.08
C TYR A 34 -24.46 -11.55 -8.45
N SER A 35 -24.00 -10.67 -7.58
CA SER A 35 -23.95 -9.24 -7.84
C SER A 35 -22.63 -8.66 -7.34
N ALA A 36 -22.04 -7.76 -8.12
CA ALA A 36 -20.84 -7.05 -7.73
C ALA A 36 -20.83 -5.63 -8.26
N ASP A 37 -20.45 -4.70 -7.38
CA ASP A 37 -20.27 -3.28 -7.69
C ASP A 37 -18.85 -2.88 -7.33
N TRP A 38 -18.20 -2.09 -8.19
CA TRP A 38 -16.87 -1.58 -7.91
C TRP A 38 -16.59 -0.24 -8.61
N HIS A 39 -15.71 0.54 -8.01
CA HIS A 39 -15.14 1.73 -8.61
C HIS A 39 -14.17 1.31 -9.72
N SER A 40 -14.57 1.58 -10.96
CA SER A 40 -13.87 1.09 -12.14
C SER A 40 -12.86 2.12 -12.63
N VAL A 41 -13.25 3.39 -12.72
CA VAL A 41 -12.40 4.45 -13.27
C VAL A 41 -12.42 5.66 -12.34
N THR A 42 -11.25 6.20 -12.05
CA THR A 42 -11.08 7.45 -11.33
C THR A 42 -10.29 8.43 -12.19
N LEU A 43 -10.87 9.62 -12.39
CA LEU A 43 -10.25 10.76 -13.05
C LEU A 43 -9.97 11.83 -11.99
N LYS A 44 -8.75 12.36 -11.98
CA LYS A 44 -8.41 13.55 -11.18
C LYS A 44 -7.66 14.55 -12.03
N THR A 45 -8.13 15.79 -11.97
CA THR A 45 -7.52 16.94 -12.63
C THR A 45 -6.68 17.69 -11.62
N GLN A 46 -5.36 17.67 -11.80
CA GLN A 46 -4.46 18.48 -10.98
C GLN A 46 -4.50 19.95 -11.42
N PRO A 47 -4.47 20.91 -10.48
CA PRO A 47 -4.41 22.33 -10.81
C PRO A 47 -3.16 22.67 -11.63
N GLN A 48 -3.31 23.59 -12.58
CA GLN A 48 -2.23 24.04 -13.47
C GLN A 48 -1.02 24.62 -12.70
N ASP A 49 -1.26 25.26 -11.55
CA ASP A 49 -0.22 25.84 -10.70
C ASP A 49 0.74 24.80 -10.11
N SER A 50 0.33 23.54 -10.04
CA SER A 50 1.19 22.44 -9.55
C SER A 50 2.17 21.91 -10.61
N GLN A 51 1.97 22.27 -11.88
CA GLN A 51 2.70 21.75 -13.03
C GLN A 51 3.24 22.92 -13.86
N THR A 52 4.33 23.50 -13.36
CA THR A 52 5.02 24.64 -14.00
C THR A 52 6.47 24.28 -14.32
N MET A 53 6.99 24.88 -15.39
CA MET A 53 8.36 24.79 -15.82
C MET A 53 8.86 26.21 -16.07
N ASN A 54 9.96 26.57 -15.41
CA ASN A 54 10.65 27.83 -15.63
C ASN A 54 12.10 27.54 -15.97
N MET A 55 12.57 28.05 -17.09
CA MET A 55 13.97 27.96 -17.53
C MET A 55 14.49 29.37 -17.77
N THR A 56 15.64 29.68 -17.19
CA THR A 56 16.32 30.96 -17.40
C THR A 56 17.71 30.69 -17.94
N ASP A 57 18.06 31.34 -19.05
CA ASP A 57 19.41 31.40 -19.60
C ASP A 57 19.95 32.82 -19.40
N ASP A 58 20.74 33.02 -18.35
CA ASP A 58 21.29 34.32 -17.98
C ASP A 58 22.36 34.83 -18.99
N TYR A 59 23.04 33.91 -19.68
CA TYR A 59 24.06 34.25 -20.68
C TYR A 59 23.41 34.86 -21.92
N ARG A 60 22.28 34.29 -22.35
CA ARG A 60 21.48 34.79 -23.49
C ARG A 60 20.41 35.79 -23.08
N ARG A 61 20.17 35.98 -21.78
CA ARG A 61 19.07 36.78 -21.22
C ARG A 61 17.70 36.30 -21.70
N GLU A 62 17.52 34.99 -21.78
CA GLU A 62 16.28 34.35 -22.22
C GLU A 62 15.57 33.71 -21.02
N THR A 63 14.24 33.77 -21.02
CA THR A 63 13.42 33.10 -20.01
C THR A 63 12.25 32.42 -20.68
N MET A 64 12.06 31.14 -20.39
CA MET A 64 10.95 30.33 -20.85
C MET A 64 10.11 29.90 -19.65
N PHE A 65 8.83 30.29 -19.66
CA PHE A 65 7.85 29.86 -18.68
C PHE A 65 6.75 29.05 -19.34
N ARG A 66 6.41 27.90 -18.75
CA ARG A 66 5.35 27.03 -19.24
C ARG A 66 4.53 26.47 -18.07
N GLN A 67 3.22 26.44 -18.22
CA GLN A 67 2.31 25.75 -17.30
C GLN A 67 1.38 24.83 -18.09
N TRP A 68 0.99 23.70 -17.52
CA TRP A 68 0.04 22.79 -18.16
C TRP A 68 -0.85 22.09 -17.15
N GLN A 69 -2.00 21.61 -17.61
CA GLN A 69 -2.91 20.81 -16.81
C GLN A 69 -2.52 19.33 -16.91
N TYR A 70 -2.62 18.60 -15.80
CA TYR A 70 -2.36 17.17 -15.74
C TYR A 70 -3.59 16.44 -15.23
N ARG A 71 -4.17 15.54 -16.04
CA ARG A 71 -5.35 14.75 -15.67
C ARG A 71 -4.97 13.29 -15.54
N SER A 72 -4.79 12.83 -14.30
CA SER A 72 -4.53 11.42 -14.02
C SER A 72 -5.79 10.59 -14.22
N LEU A 73 -5.64 9.47 -14.89
CA LEU A 73 -6.68 8.46 -15.10
C LEU A 73 -6.19 7.13 -14.54
N ILE A 74 -6.99 6.54 -13.65
CA ILE A 74 -6.76 5.23 -13.07
C ILE A 74 -7.97 4.36 -13.35
N GLN A 75 -7.74 3.11 -13.75
CA GLN A 75 -8.76 2.10 -13.92
C GLN A 75 -8.39 0.84 -13.12
N SER A 76 -9.34 0.31 -12.36
CA SER A 76 -9.22 -0.92 -11.60
C SER A 76 -10.29 -1.91 -12.03
N CYS A 77 -9.89 -3.17 -12.23
CA CYS A 77 -10.79 -4.27 -12.57
C CYS A 77 -10.67 -5.40 -11.55
N PRO A 78 -11.78 -6.08 -11.17
CA PRO A 78 -11.76 -7.24 -10.28
C PRO A 78 -10.88 -8.41 -10.78
N SER A 79 -10.58 -8.45 -12.09
CA SER A 79 -9.65 -9.40 -12.69
C SER A 79 -8.18 -9.19 -12.31
N GLY A 80 -7.86 -8.16 -11.51
CA GLY A 80 -6.50 -7.77 -11.15
C GLY A 80 -5.80 -6.91 -12.20
N VAL A 81 -6.47 -6.59 -13.30
CA VAL A 81 -5.97 -5.64 -14.30
C VAL A 81 -6.10 -4.21 -13.75
N PHE A 82 -5.00 -3.47 -13.81
CA PHE A 82 -4.90 -2.08 -13.38
C PHE A 82 -4.33 -1.23 -14.51
N ARG A 83 -5.01 -0.16 -14.89
CA ARG A 83 -4.50 0.78 -15.89
C ARG A 83 -4.27 2.14 -15.25
N ALA A 84 -3.11 2.73 -15.47
CA ALA A 84 -2.77 4.04 -14.93
C ALA A 84 -2.06 4.90 -15.96
N GLY A 85 -2.34 6.20 -15.95
CA GLY A 85 -1.70 7.17 -16.81
C GLY A 85 -2.41 8.50 -16.78
N THR A 86 -2.45 9.17 -17.93
CA THR A 86 -3.09 10.47 -18.07
C THR A 86 -4.06 10.47 -19.24
N VAL A 87 -5.03 11.38 -19.21
CA VAL A 87 -5.97 11.54 -20.33
C VAL A 87 -5.24 11.98 -21.60
N GLU A 88 -4.20 12.79 -21.46
CA GLU A 88 -3.45 13.38 -22.58
C GLU A 88 -2.48 12.39 -23.24
N ARG A 89 -1.84 11.53 -22.45
CA ARG A 89 -0.80 10.59 -22.91
C ARG A 89 -1.27 9.14 -23.03
N GLY A 90 -2.46 8.85 -22.54
CA GLY A 90 -3.01 7.50 -22.45
C GLY A 90 -2.61 6.78 -21.17
N VAL A 91 -3.11 5.55 -21.04
CA VAL A 91 -2.91 4.67 -19.89
C VAL A 91 -2.03 3.48 -20.24
N ARG A 92 -1.24 3.02 -19.28
CA ARG A 92 -0.52 1.74 -19.36
C ARG A 92 -1.23 0.70 -18.51
N GLU A 93 -1.29 -0.52 -19.02
CA GLU A 93 -1.85 -1.66 -18.32
C GLU A 93 -0.79 -2.38 -17.48
N HIS A 94 -1.20 -2.81 -16.29
CA HIS A 94 -0.40 -3.50 -15.31
C HIS A 94 -1.24 -4.61 -14.70
N GLN A 95 -0.65 -5.78 -14.48
CA GLN A 95 -1.26 -6.83 -13.68
C GLN A 95 -0.90 -6.60 -12.20
N LEU A 96 -1.90 -6.39 -11.35
CA LEU A 96 -1.68 -6.31 -9.91
C LEU A 96 -1.40 -7.69 -9.36
N LEU A 97 -0.14 -7.93 -8.98
CA LEU A 97 0.23 -9.10 -8.20
C LEU A 97 -0.07 -8.82 -6.72
N PRO A 98 -0.51 -9.83 -5.94
CA PRO A 98 -0.67 -9.68 -4.50
C PRO A 98 0.62 -9.17 -3.89
N LYS A 99 0.57 -8.01 -3.22
CA LYS A 99 1.74 -7.42 -2.58
C LYS A 99 2.20 -8.32 -1.45
N ARG A 100 3.27 -9.09 -1.69
CA ARG A 100 3.93 -9.89 -0.65
C ARG A 100 4.65 -8.94 0.31
N ASN A 101 4.04 -8.67 1.47
CA ASN A 101 4.65 -7.93 2.57
C ASN A 101 5.60 -8.83 3.39
N THR A 102 6.39 -9.68 2.73
CA THR A 102 7.46 -10.41 3.39
C THR A 102 8.67 -9.51 3.41
N LEU A 103 9.06 -9.03 4.59
CA LEU A 103 10.38 -8.42 4.76
C LEU A 103 11.42 -9.41 4.24
N PRO A 104 12.38 -8.99 3.40
CA PRO A 104 13.50 -9.84 3.00
C PRO A 104 14.45 -10.01 4.19
N LEU A 105 13.98 -10.63 5.26
CA LEU A 105 14.80 -11.03 6.39
C LEU A 105 15.29 -12.45 6.10
N PRO A 106 16.61 -12.67 6.02
CA PRO A 106 17.18 -14.00 5.77
C PRO A 106 16.88 -15.03 6.88
N ILE A 107 16.27 -14.60 7.98
CA ILE A 107 15.85 -15.45 9.10
C ILE A 107 14.49 -16.13 8.83
N PHE A 108 13.70 -15.59 7.89
CA PHE A 108 12.36 -16.08 7.55
C PHE A 108 12.25 -16.59 6.12
N THR A 109 13.35 -16.69 5.38
CA THR A 109 13.38 -17.44 4.12
C THR A 109 13.50 -18.92 4.42
N PRO A 110 12.51 -19.77 4.08
CA PRO A 110 12.74 -21.20 3.94
C PRO A 110 13.97 -21.39 3.06
N ALA A 111 14.89 -22.27 3.47
CA ALA A 111 16.18 -22.50 2.81
C ALA A 111 16.05 -22.84 1.30
N GLU A 112 14.84 -23.16 0.84
CA GLU A 112 14.58 -23.63 -0.51
C GLU A 112 14.05 -22.55 -1.48
N LEU A 113 13.65 -21.35 -1.00
CA LEU A 113 13.11 -20.30 -1.90
C LEU A 113 14.19 -19.55 -2.69
N GLY A 114 15.46 -19.64 -2.27
CA GLY A 114 16.58 -18.92 -2.89
C GLY A 114 17.15 -19.56 -4.16
N VAL A 115 16.78 -20.82 -4.47
CA VAL A 115 17.44 -21.59 -5.54
C VAL A 115 16.73 -21.48 -6.89
N ARG A 116 15.47 -21.05 -6.94
CA ARG A 116 14.67 -21.16 -8.18
C ARG A 116 14.34 -19.87 -8.93
N LEU A 117 14.54 -18.69 -8.36
CA LEU A 117 14.27 -17.45 -9.07
C LEU A 117 15.56 -16.65 -9.29
N GLY A 118 16.21 -16.95 -10.42
CA GLY A 118 17.14 -16.03 -11.03
C GLY A 118 16.46 -14.67 -11.22
N ARG A 119 17.13 -13.61 -10.76
CA ARG A 119 16.68 -12.22 -10.92
C ARG A 119 16.22 -11.95 -12.37
N GLY A 120 14.94 -11.65 -12.56
CA GLY A 120 14.42 -11.06 -13.81
C GLY A 120 13.74 -12.00 -14.80
N ALA A 121 13.52 -13.29 -14.48
CA ALA A 121 12.72 -14.17 -15.36
C ALA A 121 11.21 -13.90 -15.20
N PRO A 122 10.40 -13.99 -16.29
CA PRO A 122 8.94 -13.93 -16.21
C PRO A 122 8.40 -15.02 -15.28
N HIS A 123 7.40 -14.70 -14.47
CA HIS A 123 6.74 -15.67 -13.59
C HIS A 123 6.05 -16.78 -14.40
N THR A 124 6.21 -18.03 -13.97
CA THR A 124 5.57 -19.19 -14.58
C THR A 124 4.29 -19.55 -13.80
N GLU A 125 3.35 -20.30 -14.40
CA GLU A 125 2.08 -20.66 -13.73
C GLU A 125 2.28 -21.40 -12.39
N GLN A 126 3.41 -22.07 -12.20
CA GLN A 126 3.75 -22.72 -10.93
C GLN A 126 4.06 -21.73 -9.78
N ASP A 127 4.49 -20.50 -10.09
CA ASP A 127 4.81 -19.46 -9.10
C ASP A 127 3.55 -18.84 -8.46
N LEU A 128 2.39 -19.05 -9.09
CA LEU A 128 1.09 -18.55 -8.69
C LEU A 128 0.31 -19.53 -7.79
N GLN A 129 0.86 -20.73 -7.53
CA GLN A 129 0.23 -21.68 -6.63
C GLN A 129 0.15 -21.09 -5.20
N PRO A 130 -1.04 -21.09 -4.57
CA PRO A 130 -1.17 -20.72 -3.17
C PRO A 130 -0.27 -21.60 -2.32
N PHE A 131 0.59 -21.00 -1.50
CA PHE A 131 1.34 -21.77 -0.52
C PHE A 131 0.34 -22.41 0.45
N PRO A 132 0.55 -23.69 0.84
CA PRO A 132 -0.27 -24.32 1.86
C PRO A 132 -0.22 -23.47 3.13
N THR A 133 -1.37 -23.32 3.79
CA THR A 133 -1.47 -22.61 5.07
C THR A 133 -0.47 -23.23 6.04
N PRO A 134 0.48 -22.47 6.58
CA PRO A 134 1.46 -23.05 7.50
C PRO A 134 0.75 -23.49 8.77
N ASP A 135 0.78 -24.79 9.07
CA ASP A 135 0.10 -25.43 10.20
C ASP A 135 0.67 -25.04 11.59
N GLY A 136 1.65 -24.14 11.63
CA GLY A 136 2.31 -23.68 12.86
C GLY A 136 3.19 -24.74 13.54
N ILE A 137 3.30 -25.94 12.96
CA ILE A 137 4.09 -27.04 13.48
C ILE A 137 5.56 -26.80 13.10
N CYS A 138 6.38 -26.45 14.08
CA CYS A 138 7.83 -26.37 13.93
C CYS A 138 8.42 -27.77 14.23
N PRO A 139 8.94 -28.51 13.24
CA PRO A 139 9.43 -29.88 13.42
C PRO A 139 10.65 -29.95 14.36
N SER A 140 11.32 -28.82 14.61
CA SER A 140 12.43 -28.69 15.54
C SER A 140 12.06 -28.06 16.88
N LYS A 141 10.77 -27.96 17.22
CA LYS A 141 10.32 -27.40 18.50
C LYS A 141 10.76 -28.32 19.65
N ARG A 142 11.75 -27.87 20.42
CA ARG A 142 12.20 -28.52 21.65
C ARG A 142 11.30 -28.12 22.82
N SER A 143 11.13 -29.01 23.80
CA SER A 143 10.38 -28.68 25.02
C SER A 143 11.14 -27.65 25.86
N VAL A 144 10.43 -26.90 26.71
CA VAL A 144 11.08 -25.91 27.60
C VAL A 144 12.11 -26.60 28.50
N ASP A 145 11.83 -27.82 28.95
CA ASP A 145 12.72 -28.63 29.79
C ASP A 145 13.98 -29.11 29.06
N GLU A 146 13.89 -29.36 27.75
CA GLU A 146 15.07 -29.62 26.91
C GLU A 146 15.93 -28.38 26.71
N ILE A 147 15.31 -27.20 26.67
CA ILE A 147 16.01 -25.92 26.46
C ILE A 147 16.73 -25.47 27.74
N THR A 148 16.15 -25.74 28.92
CA THR A 148 16.67 -25.26 30.21
C THR A 148 17.64 -26.22 30.89
N ARG A 149 17.81 -27.44 30.35
CA ARG A 149 18.65 -28.50 30.94
C ARG A 149 20.10 -28.09 31.21
N ASP A 150 20.68 -27.28 30.32
CA ASP A 150 22.09 -26.88 30.39
C ASP A 150 22.27 -25.49 31.02
N LEU A 151 21.19 -24.85 31.48
CA LEU A 151 21.27 -23.53 32.09
C LEU A 151 21.66 -23.66 33.57
N PRO A 152 22.60 -22.83 34.05
CA PRO A 152 22.92 -22.79 35.47
C PRO A 152 21.70 -22.35 36.29
N PRO A 153 21.56 -22.80 37.56
CA PRO A 153 20.42 -22.44 38.40
C PRO A 153 20.26 -20.93 38.54
N VAL A 154 19.19 -20.37 37.99
CA VAL A 154 18.87 -18.95 38.11
C VAL A 154 18.23 -18.74 39.48
N LYS A 155 18.88 -17.98 40.37
CA LYS A 155 18.24 -17.54 41.61
C LYS A 155 17.12 -16.55 41.25
N PRO A 156 15.89 -16.72 41.74
CA PRO A 156 14.84 -15.74 41.53
C PRO A 156 15.23 -14.46 42.27
N THR A 157 15.65 -13.44 41.52
CA THR A 157 15.80 -12.09 42.06
C THR A 157 14.40 -11.54 42.30
N LEU A 158 13.97 -11.52 43.56
CA LEU A 158 12.71 -10.90 43.97
C LEU A 158 12.85 -9.40 43.75
N MET A 159 12.35 -8.92 42.62
CA MET A 159 12.35 -7.51 42.29
C MET A 159 11.19 -6.86 43.03
N GLU A 160 11.45 -6.24 44.18
CA GLU A 160 10.45 -5.48 44.92
C GLU A 160 10.00 -4.27 44.10
N PHE A 161 8.85 -4.40 43.44
CA PHE A 161 8.14 -3.27 42.84
C PHE A 161 7.42 -2.49 43.94
N ALA A 162 8.17 -1.79 44.80
CA ALA A 162 7.59 -0.75 45.63
C ALA A 162 7.11 0.39 44.72
N LYS A 163 5.81 0.42 44.42
CA LYS A 163 5.16 1.59 43.82
C LYS A 163 5.21 2.74 44.83
N ALA A 164 6.22 3.60 44.74
CA ALA A 164 6.14 4.92 45.33
C ALA A 164 5.06 5.73 44.57
N PRO A 165 4.08 6.36 45.24
CA PRO A 165 3.10 7.20 44.58
C PRO A 165 3.80 8.45 44.04
N LYS A 166 4.10 8.46 42.74
CA LYS A 166 4.54 9.66 42.03
C LYS A 166 3.36 10.61 41.93
N THR A 167 3.35 11.64 42.78
CA THR A 167 2.49 12.81 42.61
C THR A 167 2.87 13.48 41.28
N LEU A 168 1.96 13.46 40.31
CA LEU A 168 2.07 14.24 39.08
C LEU A 168 1.84 15.72 39.42
N GLY A 169 2.88 16.36 39.98
CA GLY A 169 2.92 17.80 40.16
C GLY A 169 3.05 18.49 38.81
N ARG A 170 1.99 19.20 38.40
CA ARG A 170 2.05 20.18 37.31
C ARG A 170 3.12 21.21 37.65
N SER A 171 4.25 21.20 36.93
CA SER A 171 5.15 22.34 36.92
C SER A 171 4.61 23.35 35.91
N MET A 172 4.03 24.45 36.42
CA MET A 172 3.85 25.66 35.64
C MET A 172 5.16 26.44 35.66
N SER A 173 5.79 26.64 34.51
CA SER A 173 6.88 27.60 34.37
C SER A 173 6.27 28.97 34.14
N GLN A 174 6.37 29.84 35.14
CA GLN A 174 6.05 31.25 35.07
C GLN A 174 7.35 32.06 35.11
N GLU A 175 7.37 33.10 34.28
CA GLU A 175 8.25 34.30 34.33
C GLU A 175 9.70 34.11 33.85
N VAL A 176 10.41 35.07 33.23
CA VAL A 176 10.44 36.54 33.42
C VAL A 176 10.98 37.21 32.13
N GLN A 177 10.43 38.37 31.74
CA GLN A 177 11.01 39.33 30.78
C GLN A 177 12.32 39.95 31.28
N ARG A 178 13.33 40.12 30.41
CA ARG A 178 14.18 41.34 30.34
C ARG A 178 15.15 41.28 29.16
N GLY A 179 15.22 42.37 28.40
CA GLY A 179 16.19 42.61 27.33
C GLY A 179 15.53 43.32 26.16
#